data_AF-A0A822GSV0-F1
#
_entry.id   AF-A0A822GSV0-F1
#
_cell.length_a   1.000
_cell.length_b   1.000
_cell.length_c   1.000
_cell.angle_alpha   90.00
_cell.angle_beta   90.00
_cell.angle_gamma   90.00
#
_symmetry.space_group_name_H-M   'P 1'
#
loop_
_entity.id
_entity.type
_entity.pdbx_description
1 polymer ?
#
loop_
_entity_poly.entity_id
_entity_poly.type
_entity_poly.pdbx_seq_one_letter_code
_entity_poly.pdbx_strand_id
1 'polypeptide(L)'
;EENADWLIYVIDSGQALHMQSIFAGAKVAGWTEGKNIRIDHVGFGVVLGEDGKKLKSRSGATIRLRDLLDEGLERSMAKLKEKDRHNVLTPKP
;
A
#
# COMPACT_ATOMS: atom_id res chain seq x y z
N GLU A 1 19.33 -13.06 13.90
CA GLU A 1 19.57 -11.84 13.09
C GLU A 1 19.29 -12.18 11.65
N GLU A 2 18.56 -11.30 10.95
CA GLU A 2 18.22 -11.50 9.54
C GLU A 2 19.42 -11.03 8.67
N ASN A 3 20.10 -11.96 7.99
CA ASN A 3 21.25 -11.68 7.11
C ASN A 3 20.76 -11.32 5.69
N ALA A 4 20.02 -10.22 5.57
CA ALA A 4 19.43 -9.84 4.29
C ALA A 4 20.44 -9.20 3.32
N ASP A 5 20.44 -9.65 2.07
CA ASP A 5 21.20 -9.04 0.97
C ASP A 5 20.47 -7.85 0.34
N TRP A 6 19.14 -7.81 0.46
CA TRP A 6 18.30 -6.73 -0.06
C TRP A 6 17.18 -6.35 0.92
N LEU A 7 17.18 -5.09 1.31
CA LEU A 7 16.15 -4.46 2.12
C LEU A 7 15.28 -3.57 1.23
N ILE A 8 13.98 -3.86 1.18
CA ILE A 8 13.00 -3.11 0.38
C ILE A 8 12.01 -2.42 1.32
N TYR A 9 12.02 -1.10 1.31
CA TYR A 9 11.14 -0.25 2.12
C TYR A 9 10.01 0.30 1.24
N VAL A 10 8.82 -0.31 1.29
CA VAL A 10 7.63 0.16 0.55
C VAL A 10 6.88 1.19 1.39
N ILE A 11 7.08 2.47 1.10
CA ILE A 11 6.62 3.59 1.96
C ILE A 11 6.14 4.75 1.07
N ASP A 12 5.19 5.56 1.55
CA ASP A 12 4.76 6.80 0.89
C ASP A 12 5.95 7.67 0.46
N SER A 13 5.88 8.20 -0.76
CA SER A 13 6.97 8.97 -1.37
C SER A 13 7.23 10.29 -0.65
N GLY A 14 6.27 10.80 0.12
CA GLY A 14 6.45 11.97 0.99
C GLY A 14 7.45 11.74 2.13
N GLN A 15 7.85 10.49 2.40
CA GLN A 15 8.87 10.14 3.40
C GLN A 15 10.27 9.90 2.81
N ALA A 16 10.48 10.19 1.51
CA ALA A 16 11.75 9.91 0.84
C ALA A 16 12.98 10.52 1.56
N LEU A 17 12.90 11.79 1.99
CA LEU A 17 13.99 12.45 2.71
C LEU A 17 14.28 11.82 4.07
N HIS A 18 13.23 11.37 4.77
CA HIS A 18 13.38 10.67 6.05
C HIS A 18 14.11 9.35 5.83
N MET A 19 13.74 8.59 4.80
CA MET A 19 14.41 7.33 4.48
C MET A 19 15.86 7.51 4.06
N GLN A 20 16.15 8.52 3.23
CA GLN A 20 17.53 8.86 2.86
C GLN A 20 18.39 9.17 4.09
N SER A 21 17.84 9.92 5.05
CA SER A 21 18.54 10.24 6.30
C SER A 21 18.83 8.99 7.13
N ILE A 22 17.89 8.06 7.22
CA ILE A 22 18.07 6.78 7.93
C ILE A 22 19.16 5.95 7.25
N PHE A 23 19.12 5.81 5.92
CA PHE A 23 20.10 5.01 5.17
C PHE A 23 21.51 5.61 5.27
N ALA A 24 21.62 6.93 5.18
CA ALA A 24 22.88 7.64 5.42
C ALA A 24 23.39 7.40 6.84
N GLY A 25 22.52 7.48 7.85
CA GLY A 25 22.87 7.19 9.24
C GLY A 25 23.36 5.77 9.45
N ALA A 26 22.69 4.78 8.86
CA ALA A 26 23.11 3.37 8.91
C ALA A 26 24.48 3.14 8.26
N LYS A 27 24.77 3.88 7.18
CA LYS A 27 26.10 3.87 6.55
C LYS A 27 27.17 4.48 7.45
N VAL A 28 26.90 5.64 8.06
CA VAL A 28 27.83 6.30 8.99
C VAL A 28 28.07 5.46 10.25
N ALA A 29 27.06 4.72 10.71
CA ALA A 29 27.18 3.83 11.86
C ALA A 29 27.89 2.50 11.55
N GLY A 30 28.34 2.30 10.30
CA GLY A 30 29.06 1.09 9.88
C GLY A 30 28.17 -0.16 9.70
N TRP A 31 26.85 -0.04 9.77
CA TRP A 31 25.94 -1.20 9.76
C TRP A 31 25.91 -1.94 8.42
N THR A 32 26.30 -1.25 7.34
CA THR A 32 26.37 -1.79 5.98
C THR A 32 27.81 -2.03 5.51
N GLU A 33 28.82 -1.74 6.34
CA GLU A 33 30.22 -1.92 5.96
C GLU A 33 30.59 -3.39 5.80
N GLY A 34 31.40 -3.69 4.77
CA GLY A 34 31.86 -5.06 4.47
C GLY A 34 30.77 -6.02 3.96
N LYS A 35 29.52 -5.55 3.80
CA LYS A 35 28.40 -6.36 3.30
C LYS A 35 27.89 -5.78 1.99
N ASN A 36 27.58 -6.64 1.03
CA ASN A 36 26.95 -6.23 -0.23
C ASN A 36 25.43 -6.11 -0.04
N ILE A 37 24.98 -5.18 0.81
CA ILE A 37 23.56 -4.98 1.11
C ILE A 37 23.00 -3.88 0.21
N ARG A 38 21.95 -4.23 -0.55
CA ARG A 38 21.13 -3.26 -1.28
C ARG A 38 20.02 -2.74 -0.39
N ILE A 39 19.80 -1.43 -0.37
CA ILE A 39 18.71 -0.81 0.38
C ILE A 39 17.92 0.12 -0.54
N ASP A 40 16.65 -0.22 -0.78
CA ASP A 40 15.77 0.56 -1.66
C ASP A 40 14.56 1.11 -0.90
N HIS A 41 14.29 2.41 -1.09
CA HIS A 41 12.97 2.97 -0.82
C HIS A 41 12.12 2.89 -2.08
N VAL A 42 11.09 2.03 -2.04
CA VAL A 42 10.10 1.89 -3.11
C VAL A 42 8.90 2.78 -2.76
N GLY A 43 8.95 4.01 -3.26
CA GLY A 43 7.94 5.04 -3.04
C GLY A 43 6.61 4.74 -3.75
N PHE A 44 5.49 4.94 -3.05
CA PHE A 44 4.16 5.08 -3.70
C PHE A 44 3.59 6.49 -3.49
N GLY A 45 2.72 6.93 -4.39
CA GLY A 45 2.10 8.26 -4.34
C GLY A 45 0.89 8.34 -3.40
N VAL A 46 0.31 9.52 -3.27
CA VAL A 46 -0.90 9.71 -2.48
C VAL A 46 -2.13 9.11 -3.18
N VAL A 47 -3.02 8.49 -2.41
CA VAL A 47 -4.32 8.04 -2.92
C VAL A 47 -5.27 9.23 -2.95
N LEU A 48 -5.81 9.53 -4.13
CA LEU A 48 -6.74 10.64 -4.36
C LEU A 48 -8.18 10.14 -4.48
N GLY A 49 -9.13 10.93 -3.99
CA GLY A 49 -10.55 10.75 -4.27
C GLY A 49 -10.94 11.31 -5.64
N GLU A 50 -12.21 11.16 -6.01
CA GLU A 50 -12.77 11.67 -7.27
C GLU A 50 -12.64 13.21 -7.41
N ASP A 51 -12.49 13.92 -6.29
CA ASP A 51 -12.29 15.37 -6.23
C ASP A 51 -10.82 15.80 -6.39
N GLY A 52 -9.91 14.85 -6.63
CA GLY A 52 -8.47 15.09 -6.74
C GLY A 52 -7.78 15.44 -5.42
N LYS A 53 -8.49 15.39 -4.29
CA LYS A 53 -7.91 15.59 -2.96
C LYS A 53 -7.54 14.26 -2.33
N LYS A 54 -6.73 14.28 -1.26
CA LYS A 54 -6.41 13.07 -0.50
C LYS A 54 -7.69 12.32 -0.12
N LEU A 55 -7.70 11.03 -0.41
CA LEU A 55 -8.84 10.15 -0.12
C LEU A 55 -9.22 10.24 1.36
N LYS A 56 -10.44 10.68 1.62
CA LYS A 56 -11.05 10.84 2.94
C LYS A 56 -12.51 10.44 2.86
N SER A 57 -13.09 10.04 3.99
CA SER A 57 -14.53 9.82 4.07
C SER A 57 -15.28 11.13 3.78
N ARG A 58 -16.57 11.06 3.45
CA ARG A 58 -17.44 12.25 3.32
C ARG A 58 -17.48 13.12 4.59
N SER A 59 -17.19 12.54 5.75
CA SER A 59 -17.06 13.25 7.04
C SER A 59 -15.67 13.85 7.28
N GLY A 60 -14.71 13.68 6.37
CA GLY A 60 -13.33 14.17 6.49
C GLY A 60 -12.41 13.28 7.34
N ALA A 61 -12.91 12.16 7.86
CA ALA A 61 -12.14 11.19 8.63
C ALA A 61 -11.37 10.21 7.72
N THR A 62 -10.40 9.51 8.31
CA THR A 62 -9.72 8.40 7.63
C THR A 62 -10.72 7.29 7.32
N ILE A 63 -10.78 6.87 6.06
CA ILE A 63 -11.59 5.72 5.64
C ILE A 63 -10.99 4.46 6.26
N ARG A 64 -11.82 3.62 6.89
CA ARG A 64 -11.36 2.30 7.36
C ARG A 64 -11.22 1.38 6.16
N LEU A 65 -10.10 0.66 6.05
CA LEU A 65 -9.87 -0.29 4.96
C LEU A 65 -10.98 -1.35 4.86
N ARG A 66 -11.58 -1.73 6.00
CA ARG A 66 -12.72 -2.65 6.02
C ARG A 66 -13.92 -2.10 5.23
N ASP A 67 -14.31 -0.86 5.52
CA ASP A 67 -15.44 -0.21 4.85
C ASP A 67 -15.19 -0.09 3.34
N LEU A 68 -13.94 0.17 2.93
CA LEU A 68 -13.53 0.20 1.52
C LEU A 68 -13.69 -1.17 0.83
N LEU A 69 -13.34 -2.26 1.52
CA LEU A 69 -13.51 -3.62 1.00
C LEU A 69 -15.00 -3.99 0.90
N ASP A 70 -15.79 -3.66 1.92
CA ASP A 70 -17.22 -3.93 1.95
C ASP A 70 -17.95 -3.20 0.80
N GLU A 71 -17.61 -1.94 0.56
CA GLU A 71 -18.13 -1.16 -0.58
C GLU A 71 -17.74 -1.80 -1.93
N GLY A 72 -16.50 -2.28 -2.06
CA GLY A 72 -16.03 -2.98 -3.25
C GLY A 72 -16.82 -4.26 -3.53
N LEU A 73 -17.10 -5.05 -2.49
CA LEU A 73 -17.90 -6.27 -2.58
C LEU A 73 -19.34 -5.97 -2.98
N GLU A 74 -19.97 -4.96 -2.37
CA GLU A 74 -21.34 -4.55 -2.69
C GLU A 74 -21.47 -4.11 -4.16
N ARG A 75 -20.59 -3.22 -4.62
CA ARG A 75 -20.56 -2.74 -6.01
C ARG A 75 -20.32 -3.89 -7.00
N SER A 76 -19.41 -4.81 -6.68
CA SER A 76 -19.13 -5.99 -7.49
C SER A 76 -20.36 -6.90 -7.60
N MET A 77 -21.02 -7.20 -6.47
CA MET A 77 -22.22 -8.03 -6.43
C MET A 77 -23.39 -7.40 -7.21
N ALA A 78 -23.59 -6.08 -7.09
CA ALA A 78 -24.59 -5.37 -7.87
C ALA A 78 -24.37 -5.55 -9.38
N LYS A 79 -23.10 -5.45 -9.84
CA LYS A 79 -22.74 -5.70 -11.25
C LYS A 79 -22.93 -7.16 -11.69
N LEU A 80 -22.74 -8.12 -10.80
CA LEU A 80 -23.01 -9.54 -11.10
C LEU A 80 -24.51 -9.82 -11.23
N LYS A 81 -25.34 -9.18 -10.41
CA LYS A 81 -26.81 -9.28 -10.49
C LYS A 81 -27.34 -8.62 -11.75
N GLU A 82 -26.86 -7.42 -12.11
CA GLU A 82 -27.23 -6.70 -13.35
C GLU A 82 -27.01 -7.56 -14.61
N LYS A 83 -25.98 -8.42 -14.60
CA LYS A 83 -25.61 -9.28 -15.73
C LYS A 83 -26.07 -10.74 -15.58
N ASP A 84 -26.89 -11.06 -14.58
CA ASP A 84 -27.32 -12.43 -14.23
C ASP A 84 -26.17 -13.44 -14.01
N ARG A 85 -24.94 -12.96 -13.80
CA ARG A 85 -23.75 -13.81 -13.59
C ARG A 85 -23.64 -14.37 -12.18
N HIS A 86 -24.40 -13.82 -11.24
CA HIS A 86 -24.43 -14.30 -9.85
C HIS A 86 -24.89 -15.77 -9.74
N ASN A 87 -25.68 -16.26 -10.70
CA ASN A 87 -26.13 -17.66 -10.77
C ASN A 87 -25.09 -18.64 -11.32
N VAL A 88 -24.06 -18.15 -12.02
CA VAL A 88 -23.04 -18.96 -12.71
C VAL A 88 -21.75 -19.07 -11.90
N LEU A 89 -21.53 -18.13 -10.98
CA LEU A 89 -20.34 -18.04 -10.13
C LEU A 89 -20.59 -18.49 -8.68
N THR A 90 -21.74 -19.11 -8.40
CA THR A 90 -21.98 -19.74 -7.10
C THR A 90 -20.93 -20.82 -6.86
N PRO A 91 -20.29 -20.87 -5.67
CA PRO A 91 -19.39 -21.97 -5.34
C PRO A 91 -20.14 -23.28 -5.51
N LYS A 92 -19.54 -24.25 -6.21
CA LYS A 92 -20.05 -25.62 -6.14
C LYS A 92 -20.00 -26.08 -4.68
N PRO A 93 -21.02 -26.82 -4.22
CA PRO A 93 -21.09 -27.34 -2.86
C PRO A 93 -19.87 -28.19 -2.52
#